data_AF-A0AAJ2WE98-F1
#
_entry.id   AF-A0AAJ2WE98-F1
#
_cell.length_a   1.000
_cell.length_b   1.000
_cell.length_c   1.000
_cell.angle_alpha   90.00
_cell.angle_beta   90.00
_cell.angle_gamma   90.00
#
_symmetry.space_group_name_H-M   'P 1'
#
loop_
_entity.id
_entity.type
_entity.pdbx_description
1 polymer ?
#
loop_
_entity_poly.entity_id
_entity_poly.type
_entity_poly.pdbx_seq_one_letter_code
_entity_poly.pdbx_strand_id
1 'polypeptide(L)'
;LVRTNYGIGESVSTDGGVTWSAGHDSGLGGPNSRFCVRRLRSGRLLLVNHKNFKGRNNLTAMLSEDDGHTWSDGILLDERNDVSYPDVTETADGYLHIVYDYHRYSDKEILVATLNEDDILAGKPVSEKAELKRVVIKAYGAIK
;
A
#
# COMPACT_ATOMS: atom_id res chain seq x y z
N LEU A 1 -1.21 -14.27 0.30
CA LEU A 1 -0.17 -13.44 0.96
C LEU A 1 -0.53 -13.19 2.42
N VAL A 2 0.45 -13.13 3.31
CA VAL A 2 0.27 -12.90 4.75
C VAL A 2 1.39 -12.03 5.32
N ARG A 3 1.08 -11.19 6.30
CA ARG A 3 2.08 -10.39 7.03
C ARG A 3 2.88 -11.27 7.99
N THR A 4 4.20 -11.23 7.92
CA THR A 4 5.11 -11.99 8.79
C THR A 4 6.20 -11.07 9.37
N ASN A 5 7.07 -11.62 10.24
CA ASN A 5 8.23 -10.88 10.78
C ASN A 5 9.35 -10.64 9.76
N TYR A 6 9.46 -11.49 8.74
CA TYR A 6 10.47 -11.36 7.68
C TYR A 6 9.96 -10.53 6.48
N GLY A 7 8.68 -10.16 6.47
CA GLY A 7 8.06 -9.39 5.39
C GLY A 7 6.70 -9.94 5.00
N ILE A 8 6.55 -10.26 3.72
CA ILE A 8 5.32 -10.84 3.16
C ILE A 8 5.59 -12.32 2.87
N GLY A 9 4.82 -13.18 3.54
CA GLY A 9 4.74 -14.59 3.18
C GLY A 9 3.76 -14.81 2.03
N GLU A 10 4.09 -15.71 1.13
CA GLU A 10 3.26 -16.17 0.03
C GLU A 10 2.82 -17.62 0.22
N SER A 11 1.59 -17.87 -0.16
CA SER A 11 1.00 -19.20 -0.28
C SER A 11 -0.11 -19.11 -1.33
N VAL A 12 -0.26 -20.17 -2.11
CA VAL A 12 -1.15 -20.22 -3.27
C VAL A 12 -2.24 -21.24 -3.04
N SER A 13 -3.46 -20.88 -3.42
CA SER A 13 -4.59 -21.80 -3.50
C SER A 13 -4.99 -21.96 -4.96
N THR A 14 -5.30 -23.19 -5.36
CA THR A 14 -5.80 -23.56 -6.70
C THR A 14 -7.24 -24.04 -6.68
N ASP A 15 -7.89 -24.02 -5.51
CA ASP A 15 -9.23 -24.55 -5.27
C ASP A 15 -10.21 -23.51 -4.68
N GLY A 16 -9.95 -22.23 -4.94
CA GLY A 16 -10.81 -21.13 -4.49
C GLY A 16 -10.63 -20.76 -3.02
N GLY A 17 -9.48 -21.10 -2.42
CA GLY A 17 -9.11 -20.73 -1.05
C GLY A 17 -9.41 -21.79 0.00
N VAL A 18 -9.77 -23.02 -0.40
CA VAL A 18 -10.08 -24.12 0.51
C VAL A 18 -8.79 -24.72 1.08
N THR A 19 -7.82 -24.99 0.22
CA THR A 19 -6.47 -25.42 0.61
C THR A 19 -5.41 -24.48 0.07
N TRP A 20 -4.25 -24.50 0.73
CA TRP A 20 -3.16 -23.56 0.52
C TRP A 20 -1.83 -24.30 0.51
N SER A 21 -0.91 -23.91 -0.37
CA SER A 21 0.45 -24.44 -0.41
C SER A 21 1.21 -24.10 0.89
N ALA A 22 2.32 -24.79 1.13
CA ALA A 22 3.26 -24.36 2.17
C ALA A 22 3.69 -22.91 1.92
N GLY A 23 3.76 -22.12 2.99
CA GLY A 23 4.13 -20.72 2.91
C GLY A 23 5.63 -20.54 2.69
N HIS A 24 6.02 -19.57 1.86
CA HIS A 24 7.40 -19.17 1.66
C HIS A 24 7.54 -17.65 1.67
N ASP A 25 8.78 -17.15 1.72
CA ASP A 25 9.04 -15.72 1.55
C ASP A 25 8.74 -15.31 0.11
N SER A 26 7.98 -14.22 -0.06
CA SER A 26 7.68 -13.64 -1.36
C SER A 26 8.83 -12.79 -1.93
N GLY A 27 9.80 -12.40 -1.09
CA GLY A 27 10.86 -11.46 -1.47
C GLY A 27 10.43 -9.99 -1.51
N LEU A 28 9.13 -9.69 -1.32
CA LEU A 28 8.60 -8.32 -1.32
C LEU A 28 8.94 -7.52 -0.04
N GLY A 29 9.44 -8.20 1.00
CA GLY A 29 9.84 -7.59 2.26
C GLY A 29 8.71 -6.90 3.03
N GLY A 30 9.06 -5.95 3.91
CA GLY A 30 8.13 -5.12 4.67
C GLY A 30 8.35 -5.16 6.20
N PRO A 31 8.01 -4.07 6.93
CA PRO A 31 8.35 -3.89 8.36
C PRO A 31 7.32 -4.52 9.32
N ASN A 32 6.79 -5.71 9.03
CA ASN A 32 5.63 -6.28 9.74
C ASN A 32 4.51 -5.23 9.92
N SER A 33 4.12 -4.61 8.81
CA SER A 33 2.94 -3.76 8.70
C SER A 33 1.95 -4.43 7.75
N ARG A 34 0.67 -4.07 7.83
CA ARG A 34 -0.28 -4.48 6.79
C ARG A 34 0.20 -3.88 5.46
N PHE A 35 0.07 -4.65 4.39
CA PHE A 35 0.22 -4.20 3.00
C PHE A 35 -1.14 -4.33 2.32
N CYS A 36 -1.29 -3.71 1.15
CA CYS A 36 -2.47 -3.90 0.31
C CYS A 36 -2.01 -4.35 -1.08
N VAL A 37 -2.61 -5.44 -1.59
CA VAL A 37 -2.46 -5.87 -2.98
C VAL A 37 -3.83 -5.95 -3.62
N ARG A 38 -4.00 -5.40 -4.83
CA ARG A 38 -5.24 -5.51 -5.60
C ARG A 38 -4.96 -5.56 -7.09
N ARG A 39 -5.82 -6.25 -7.84
CA ARG A 39 -5.87 -6.12 -9.30
C ARG A 39 -6.74 -4.91 -9.65
N LEU A 40 -6.20 -4.01 -10.45
CA LEU A 40 -6.89 -2.83 -10.96
C LEU A 40 -7.72 -3.18 -12.21
N ARG A 41 -8.63 -2.29 -12.61
CA ARG A 41 -9.45 -2.48 -13.82
C ARG A 41 -8.63 -2.55 -15.11
N SER A 42 -7.44 -1.95 -15.13
CA SER A 42 -6.48 -2.08 -16.23
C SER A 42 -5.88 -3.50 -16.37
N GLY A 43 -6.03 -4.34 -15.34
CA GLY A 43 -5.44 -5.68 -15.26
C GLY A 43 -4.12 -5.73 -14.48
N ARG A 44 -3.45 -4.58 -14.28
CA ARG A 44 -2.23 -4.48 -13.47
C ARG A 44 -2.50 -4.83 -12.00
N LEU A 45 -1.49 -5.33 -11.30
CA LEU A 45 -1.53 -5.42 -9.85
C LEU A 45 -0.98 -4.14 -9.23
N LEU A 46 -1.66 -3.64 -8.21
CA LEU A 46 -1.18 -2.59 -7.31
C LEU A 46 -0.70 -3.23 -6.01
N LEU A 47 0.50 -2.86 -5.56
CA LEU A 47 1.01 -3.13 -4.21
C LEU A 47 1.25 -1.80 -3.50
N VAL A 48 0.61 -1.63 -2.35
CA VAL A 48 0.96 -0.57 -1.39
C VAL A 48 1.66 -1.21 -0.21
N ASN A 49 2.96 -0.96 -0.11
CA ASN A 49 3.85 -1.47 0.93
C ASN A 49 5.00 -0.49 1.18
N HIS A 50 5.89 -0.83 2.12
CA HIS A 50 7.05 -0.03 2.44
C HIS A 50 8.25 -0.37 1.52
N LYS A 51 8.82 0.64 0.84
CA LYS A 51 10.01 0.48 -0.02
C LYS A 51 11.20 1.22 0.61
N ASN A 52 12.42 0.67 0.51
CA ASN A 52 13.65 1.28 1.06
C ASN A 52 13.48 1.72 2.53
N PHE A 53 12.91 0.85 3.36
CA PHE A 53 12.45 1.18 4.71
C PHE A 53 13.46 0.78 5.80
N LYS A 54 13.38 1.44 6.96
CA LYS A 54 14.08 1.05 8.20
C LYS A 54 13.10 0.70 9.34
N GLY A 55 11.81 0.94 9.11
CA GLY A 55 10.70 0.66 10.00
C GLY A 55 9.41 0.89 9.21
N ARG A 56 8.35 1.32 9.89
CA ARG A 56 7.08 1.68 9.24
C ARG A 56 7.15 3.08 8.62
N ASN A 57 8.00 3.21 7.60
CA ASN A 57 8.26 4.45 6.88
C ASN A 57 8.30 4.19 5.37
N ASN A 58 8.32 5.24 4.57
CA ASN A 58 8.39 5.15 3.10
C ASN A 58 7.27 4.29 2.48
N LEU A 59 6.01 4.59 2.84
CA LEU A 59 4.85 3.92 2.26
C LEU A 59 4.77 4.28 0.77
N THR A 60 4.76 3.28 -0.10
CA THR A 60 4.93 3.43 -1.54
C THR A 60 3.88 2.60 -2.29
N ALA A 61 3.29 3.17 -3.34
CA ALA A 61 2.44 2.44 -4.28
C ALA A 61 3.26 2.03 -5.51
N MET A 62 3.17 0.76 -5.90
CA MET A 62 3.91 0.18 -7.04
C MET A 62 2.95 -0.65 -7.89
N LEU A 63 3.20 -0.68 -9.20
CA LEU A 63 2.42 -1.47 -10.16
C LEU A 63 3.23 -2.65 -10.68
N SER A 64 2.54 -3.74 -11.00
CA SER A 64 3.08 -4.89 -11.73
C SER A 64 2.20 -5.18 -12.95
N GLU A 65 2.85 -5.43 -14.09
CA GLU A 65 2.20 -5.80 -15.36
C GLU A 65 2.23 -7.31 -15.62
N ASP A 66 2.98 -8.06 -14.82
CA ASP A 66 3.31 -9.48 -15.02
C ASP A 66 2.92 -10.32 -13.79
N ASP A 67 1.74 -10.06 -13.24
CA ASP A 67 1.14 -10.81 -12.13
C ASP A 67 2.02 -10.91 -10.87
N GLY A 68 2.82 -9.87 -10.61
CA GLY A 68 3.60 -9.71 -9.38
C GLY A 68 5.04 -10.19 -9.50
N HIS A 69 5.48 -10.63 -10.68
CA HIS A 69 6.87 -11.04 -10.92
C HIS A 69 7.84 -9.85 -10.87
N THR A 70 7.47 -8.72 -11.46
CA THR A 70 8.24 -7.47 -11.41
C THR A 70 7.36 -6.30 -11.00
N TRP A 71 7.98 -5.28 -10.40
CA TRP A 71 7.29 -4.11 -9.86
C TRP A 71 7.97 -2.83 -10.35
N SER A 72 7.16 -1.83 -10.71
CA SER A 72 7.61 -0.49 -11.06
C SER A 72 8.36 0.18 -9.91
N ASP A 73 9.10 1.25 -10.18
CA ASP A 73 9.69 2.05 -9.11
C ASP A 73 8.67 2.67 -8.15
N GLY A 74 7.48 2.99 -8.66
CA GLY A 74 6.34 3.44 -7.88
C GLY A 74 6.43 4.90 -7.41
N ILE A 75 5.41 5.31 -6.66
CA ILE A 75 5.29 6.66 -6.07
C ILE A 75 5.33 6.57 -4.55
N LEU A 76 6.19 7.38 -3.94
CA LEU A 76 6.27 7.54 -2.49
C LEU A 76 5.05 8.32 -2.00
N LEU A 77 4.18 7.66 -1.24
CA LEU A 77 2.97 8.26 -0.68
C LEU A 77 3.31 9.07 0.58
N ASP A 78 4.17 8.50 1.43
CA ASP A 78 4.53 9.11 2.71
C ASP A 78 5.90 8.62 3.20
N GLU A 79 6.83 9.56 3.32
CA GLU A 79 8.20 9.34 3.79
C GLU A 79 8.31 9.19 5.31
N ARG A 80 7.29 9.64 6.06
CA ARG A 80 7.36 9.79 7.51
C ARG A 80 7.40 8.43 8.21
N ASN A 81 7.86 8.44 9.46
CA ASN A 81 7.79 7.27 10.32
C ASN A 81 6.36 7.02 10.81
N ASP A 82 6.08 5.79 11.24
CA ASP A 82 4.80 5.34 11.79
C ASP A 82 3.59 5.58 10.88
N VAL A 83 3.80 5.46 9.57
CA VAL A 83 2.73 5.33 8.57
C VAL A 83 2.41 3.86 8.38
N SER A 84 1.14 3.46 8.43
CA SER A 84 0.81 2.03 8.38
C SER A 84 -0.57 1.74 7.80
N TYR A 85 -0.81 0.45 7.54
CA TYR A 85 -2.14 -0.12 7.28
C TYR A 85 -2.86 0.51 6.09
N PRO A 86 -2.23 0.47 4.88
CA PRO A 86 -2.89 0.92 3.69
C PRO A 86 -4.10 0.05 3.34
N ASP A 87 -5.09 0.68 2.74
CA ASP A 87 -6.10 0.03 1.89
C ASP A 87 -6.41 0.94 0.70
N VAL A 88 -6.97 0.36 -0.36
CA VAL A 88 -7.18 1.06 -1.63
C VAL A 88 -8.57 0.78 -2.17
N THR A 89 -9.21 1.81 -2.69
CA THR A 89 -10.38 1.71 -3.57
C THR A 89 -10.10 2.41 -4.89
N GLU A 90 -10.38 1.72 -5.99
CA GLU A 90 -10.37 2.30 -7.33
C GLU A 90 -11.75 2.89 -7.64
N THR A 91 -11.77 4.15 -8.10
CA THR A 91 -12.98 4.89 -8.45
C THR A 91 -13.37 4.62 -9.91
N ALA A 92 -14.59 4.98 -10.29
CA ALA A 92 -15.11 4.74 -11.64
C ALA A 92 -14.34 5.51 -12.73
N ASP A 93 -13.71 6.63 -12.38
CA ASP A 93 -12.89 7.47 -13.26
C ASP A 93 -11.39 7.07 -13.25
N GLY A 94 -11.03 5.92 -12.69
CA GLY A 94 -9.67 5.36 -12.76
C GLY A 94 -8.68 5.95 -11.75
N TYR A 95 -9.17 6.71 -10.76
CA TYR A 95 -8.37 7.18 -9.64
C TYR A 95 -8.35 6.14 -8.51
N LEU A 96 -7.29 6.17 -7.73
CA LEU A 96 -7.05 5.34 -6.57
C LEU A 96 -7.14 6.24 -5.34
N HIS A 97 -8.03 5.89 -4.41
CA HIS A 97 -8.02 6.43 -3.07
C HIS A 97 -7.30 5.46 -2.15
N ILE A 98 -6.10 5.83 -1.73
CA ILE A 98 -5.25 5.04 -0.85
C ILE A 98 -5.34 5.62 0.56
N VAL A 99 -6.01 4.92 1.46
CA VAL A 99 -6.15 5.33 2.87
C VAL A 99 -5.07 4.66 3.71
N TYR A 100 -4.53 5.35 4.70
CA TYR A 100 -3.56 4.79 5.66
C TYR A 100 -3.56 5.60 6.97
N ASP A 101 -3.02 5.02 8.04
CA ASP A 101 -2.84 5.72 9.31
C ASP A 101 -1.45 6.34 9.45
N TYR A 102 -1.37 7.39 10.26
CA TYR A 102 -0.13 8.02 10.69
C TYR A 102 -0.15 8.20 12.20
N HIS A 103 0.94 7.77 12.86
CA HIS A 103 1.16 8.00 14.28
C HIS A 103 -0.06 7.59 15.13
N ARG A 104 -0.49 6.32 14.98
CA ARG A 104 -1.73 5.80 15.56
C ARG A 104 -1.91 6.07 17.07
N TYR A 105 -0.84 6.25 17.83
CA TYR A 105 -0.89 6.52 19.27
C TYR A 105 -0.76 8.01 19.64
N SER A 106 -0.07 8.81 18.82
CA SER A 106 0.19 10.24 19.05
C SER A 106 -0.76 11.12 18.24
N ASP A 107 -0.48 11.31 16.94
CA ASP A 107 -1.28 12.19 16.07
C ASP A 107 -2.67 11.63 15.76
N LYS A 108 -2.81 10.30 15.70
CA LYS A 108 -4.07 9.59 15.47
C LYS A 108 -4.77 10.09 14.19
N GLU A 109 -4.00 10.17 13.11
CA GLU A 109 -4.48 10.65 11.81
C GLU A 109 -4.79 9.48 10.88
N ILE A 110 -5.86 9.65 10.10
CA ILE A 110 -6.12 8.87 8.89
C ILE A 110 -5.94 9.82 7.72
N LEU A 111 -5.14 9.40 6.74
CA LEU A 111 -4.82 10.14 5.54
C LEU A 111 -5.33 9.40 4.31
N VAL A 112 -5.55 10.15 3.24
CA VAL A 112 -5.85 9.64 1.91
C VAL A 112 -4.86 10.25 0.92
N ALA A 113 -4.31 9.40 0.05
CA ALA A 113 -3.70 9.82 -1.21
C ALA A 113 -4.67 9.52 -2.36
N THR A 114 -4.86 10.49 -3.25
CA THR A 114 -5.64 10.38 -4.49
C THR A 114 -4.66 10.44 -5.65
N LEU A 115 -4.64 9.44 -6.52
CA LEU A 115 -3.70 9.34 -7.64
C LEU A 115 -4.18 8.33 -8.67
N ASN A 116 -3.68 8.34 -9.90
CA ASN A 116 -3.97 7.32 -10.91
C ASN A 116 -2.70 6.50 -11.25
N GLU A 117 -2.80 5.56 -12.18
CA GLU A 117 -1.65 4.73 -12.58
C GLU A 117 -0.50 5.56 -13.20
N ASP A 118 -0.80 6.64 -13.91
CA ASP A 118 0.22 7.52 -14.51
C ASP A 118 1.07 8.21 -13.43
N ASP A 119 0.46 8.63 -12.32
CA ASP A 119 1.16 9.18 -11.16
C ASP A 119 2.14 8.16 -10.56
N ILE A 120 1.73 6.89 -10.47
CA ILE A 120 2.57 5.80 -9.95
C ILE A 120 3.75 5.54 -10.86
N LEU A 121 3.51 5.45 -12.17
CA LEU A 121 4.54 5.19 -13.17
C LEU A 121 5.52 6.36 -13.31
N ALA A 122 5.05 7.60 -13.18
CA ALA A 122 5.89 8.80 -13.18
C ALA A 122 6.69 8.97 -11.88
N GLY A 123 6.33 8.25 -10.82
CA GLY A 123 6.92 8.37 -9.48
C GLY A 123 6.62 9.70 -8.79
N LYS A 124 5.66 10.48 -9.31
CA LYS A 124 5.29 11.80 -8.80
C LYS A 124 3.88 12.19 -9.30
N PRO A 125 3.19 13.11 -8.60
CA PRO A 125 1.93 13.68 -9.08
C PRO A 125 2.08 14.35 -10.45
N VAL A 126 1.34 13.87 -11.44
CA VAL A 126 1.23 14.41 -12.81
C VAL A 126 -0.22 14.56 -13.29
N SER A 127 -1.16 13.85 -12.67
CA SER A 127 -2.57 13.92 -12.98
C SER A 127 -3.29 15.06 -12.24
N GLU A 128 -4.44 15.50 -12.75
CA GLU A 128 -5.16 16.68 -12.26
C GLU A 128 -5.59 16.57 -10.79
N LYS A 129 -6.04 15.39 -10.36
CA LYS A 129 -6.55 15.16 -8.99
C LYS A 129 -5.51 14.58 -8.05
N ALA A 130 -4.25 14.51 -8.47
CA ALA A 130 -3.19 13.91 -7.68
C ALA A 130 -2.95 14.73 -6.40
N GLU A 131 -3.16 14.11 -5.25
CA GLU A 131 -2.99 14.71 -3.94
C GLU A 131 -2.46 13.65 -2.96
N LEU A 132 -1.35 13.95 -2.29
CA LEU A 132 -0.74 13.05 -1.31
C LEU A 132 -0.94 13.59 0.10
N LYS A 133 -0.99 12.70 1.09
CA LYS A 133 -1.01 13.04 2.53
C LYS A 133 -2.17 13.97 2.94
N ARG A 134 -3.35 13.86 2.32
CA ARG A 134 -4.52 14.61 2.77
C ARG A 134 -5.08 13.99 4.04
N VAL A 135 -5.04 14.72 5.16
CA VAL A 135 -5.67 14.29 6.42
C VAL A 135 -7.19 14.32 6.27
N VAL A 136 -7.85 13.19 6.50
CA VAL A 136 -9.32 13.07 6.44
C VAL A 136 -9.95 12.86 7.81
N ILE A 137 -9.20 12.31 8.78
CA ILE A 137 -9.63 12.17 10.17
C ILE A 137 -8.45 12.50 11.07
N LYS A 138 -8.71 13.27 12.13
CA LYS A 138 -7.81 13.44 13.26
C LYS A 138 -8.56 13.25 14.56
N ALA A 139 -8.13 12.31 15.39
CA ALA A 139 -8.77 12.06 16.68
C ALA A 139 -8.08 12.84 17.81
N TYR A 140 -8.86 13.65 18.53
CA TYR A 140 -8.36 14.52 19.62
C TYR A 140 -8.55 13.91 21.04
N GLY A 141 -8.88 12.63 21.14
CA GLY A 141 -9.24 11.99 22.41
C GLY A 141 -8.18 12.15 23.51
N ALA A 142 -8.64 12.52 24.72
CA ALA A 142 -7.83 12.93 25.86
C ALA A 142 -6.77 11.88 26.27
N ILE A 143 -5.60 12.39 26.68
CA ILE A 143 -4.55 11.63 27.36
C ILE A 143 -5.11 11.24 28.73
N LYS A 144 -5.24 9.95 29.02
CA LYS A 144 -5.34 9.44 30.39
C LYS A 144 -3.97 8.97 30.84
#